data_AF-A0A6C0ERJ6-F1
#
_entry.id   AF-A0A6C0ERJ6-F1
#
_cell.length_a   1.000
_cell.length_b   1.000
_cell.length_c   1.000
_cell.angle_alpha   90.00
_cell.angle_beta   90.00
_cell.angle_gamma   90.00
#
_symmetry.space_group_name_H-M   'P 1'
#
loop_
_entity.id
_entity.type
_entity.pdbx_description
1 polymer ?
#
loop_
_entity_poly.entity_id
_entity_poly.type
_entity_poly.pdbx_seq_one_letter_code
_entity_poly.pdbx_strand_id
1 'polypeptide(L)' 'MESVYRKSKCAMDIFRYNGKWYKVNPKAYEPERQTTQVAWAQIREPQKTKEEVYRLYAEKQRDDARILYPSFRKDDK' A
#
# COMPACT_ATOMS: atom_id res chain seq x y z
N MET A 1 -18.25 -26.86 16.20
CA MET A 1 -18.53 -25.41 16.22
C MET A 1 -17.81 -24.81 15.02
N GLU A 2 -18.47 -24.80 13.88
CA GLU A 2 -17.89 -24.31 12.62
C GLU A 2 -17.75 -22.79 12.69
N SER A 3 -16.51 -22.31 12.74
CA SER A 3 -16.20 -20.91 12.52
C SER A 3 -16.42 -20.65 11.03
N VAL A 4 -17.60 -20.13 10.67
CA VAL A 4 -17.88 -19.63 9.33
C VAL A 4 -17.06 -18.35 9.16
N TYR A 5 -15.83 -18.51 8.69
CA TYR A 5 -14.95 -17.41 8.31
C TYR A 5 -15.59 -16.70 7.12
N ARG A 6 -16.51 -15.76 7.37
CA ARG A 6 -17.07 -14.90 6.33
C ARG A 6 -15.96 -13.95 5.91
N LYS A 7 -15.14 -14.38 4.96
CA LYS A 7 -14.13 -13.57 4.27
C LYS A 7 -14.88 -12.34 3.74
N SER A 8 -14.75 -11.23 4.46
CA SER A 8 -15.32 -9.95 4.05
C SER A 8 -14.80 -9.67 2.65
N LYS A 9 -15.72 -9.49 1.71
CA LYS A 9 -15.51 -9.04 0.34
C LYS A 9 -14.44 -7.95 0.38
N CYS A 10 -13.27 -8.18 -0.23
CA CYS A 10 -12.19 -7.18 -0.34
C CYS A 10 -12.82 -5.82 -0.63
N ALA A 11 -12.69 -4.86 0.28
CA ALA A 11 -13.21 -3.53 0.07
C ALA A 11 -12.42 -2.94 -1.10
N MET A 12 -13.05 -2.84 -2.27
CA MET A 12 -12.44 -2.22 -3.43
C MET A 12 -12.38 -0.71 -3.18
N ASP A 13 -11.17 -0.18 -3.09
CA ASP A 13 -10.97 1.25 -2.95
C ASP A 13 -11.25 1.95 -4.29
N ILE A 14 -12.00 3.04 -4.21
CA ILE A 14 -12.37 3.86 -5.35
C ILE A 14 -11.78 5.26 -5.17
N PHE A 15 -10.99 5.70 -6.15
CA PHE A 15 -10.38 7.02 -6.17
C PHE A 15 -11.00 7.90 -7.24
N ARG A 16 -11.09 9.20 -6.96
CA ARG A 16 -11.41 10.22 -7.96
C ARG A 16 -10.21 11.14 -8.13
N TYR A 17 -9.68 11.25 -9.34
CA TYR A 17 -8.53 12.11 -9.64
C TYR A 17 -8.67 12.72 -11.05
N ASN A 18 -8.46 14.04 -11.16
CA ASN A 18 -8.62 14.80 -12.40
C ASN A 18 -9.94 14.51 -13.16
N GLY A 19 -11.05 14.43 -12.43
CA GLY A 19 -12.38 14.15 -12.99
C GLY A 19 -12.62 12.70 -13.41
N LYS A 20 -11.61 11.82 -13.30
CA LYS A 20 -11.71 10.39 -13.63
C LYS A 20 -11.86 9.55 -12.37
N TRP A 21 -12.62 8.47 -12.49
CA TRP A 21 -12.81 7.47 -11.43
C TRP A 21 -11.91 6.27 -11.68
N TYR A 22 -11.22 5.84 -10.62
CA TYR A 22 -10.30 4.71 -10.64
C TYR A 22 -10.78 3.69 -9.62
N LYS A 23 -10.91 2.43 -10.04
CA LYS A 23 -11.22 1.30 -9.15
C LYS A 23 -9.93 0.52 -8.93
N VAL A 24 -9.54 0.34 -7.68
CA VAL A 24 -8.34 -0.40 -7.30
C VAL A 24 -8.75 -1.76 -6.75
N ASN A 25 -8.30 -2.79 -7.44
CA ASN A 25 -8.52 -4.17 -7.04
C ASN A 25 -7.23 -4.69 -6.40
N PRO A 26 -7.28 -5.12 -5.13
CA PRO A 26 -6.11 -5.70 -4.48
C PRO A 26 -5.64 -6.94 -5.25
N LYS A 27 -4.31 -7.07 -5.41
CA LYS A 27 -3.74 -8.23 -6.08
C LYS A 27 -3.82 -9.44 -5.17
N ALA A 28 -4.02 -10.63 -5.75
CA ALA A 28 -3.92 -11.86 -4.97
C ALA A 28 -2.54 -11.95 -4.29
N TYR A 29 -2.55 -12.26 -2.99
CA TYR A 29 -1.35 -12.40 -2.14
C TYR A 29 -0.59 -11.09 -1.85
N GLU A 30 -1.16 -9.94 -2.16
CA GLU A 30 -0.66 -8.64 -1.72
C GLU A 30 -1.56 -8.07 -0.62
N PRO A 31 -1.01 -7.41 0.43
CA PRO A 31 -1.83 -6.70 1.40
C PRO A 31 -2.64 -5.59 0.74
N GLU A 32 -3.93 -5.47 1.08
CA GLU A 32 -4.83 -4.45 0.51
C GLU A 32 -4.25 -3.03 0.64
N ARG A 33 -3.73 -2.69 1.85
CA ARG A 33 -3.09 -1.40 2.12
C ARG A 33 -1.94 -1.09 1.15
N GLN A 34 -1.14 -2.09 0.81
CA GLN A 34 -0.03 -1.92 -0.13
C GLN A 34 -0.56 -1.64 -1.53
N THR A 35 -1.49 -2.48 -2.02
CA THR A 35 -2.06 -2.28 -3.35
C THR A 35 -2.73 -0.91 -3.48
N THR A 36 -3.50 -0.50 -2.48
CA THR A 36 -4.18 0.81 -2.43
C THR A 36 -3.17 1.96 -2.50
N GLN A 37 -2.11 1.93 -1.69
CA GLN A 37 -1.11 3.01 -1.68
C GLN A 37 -0.30 3.07 -2.98
N VAL A 38 0.11 1.93 -3.51
CA VAL A 38 0.87 1.84 -4.77
C VAL A 38 0.01 2.31 -5.94
N ALA A 39 -1.23 1.85 -6.03
CA ALA A 39 -2.14 2.27 -7.09
C ALA A 39 -2.43 3.77 -7.02
N TRP A 40 -2.63 4.33 -5.82
CA TRP A 40 -2.82 5.77 -5.66
C TRP A 40 -1.61 6.59 -6.07
N ALA A 41 -0.40 6.13 -5.73
CA ALA A 41 0.83 6.78 -6.18
C ALA A 41 0.98 6.76 -7.71
N GLN A 42 0.67 5.64 -8.37
CA GLN A 42 0.68 5.54 -9.84
C GLN A 42 -0.35 6.47 -10.50
N ILE A 43 -1.54 6.62 -9.91
CA ILE A 43 -2.58 7.52 -10.43
C ILE A 43 -2.13 8.98 -10.35
N ARG A 44 -1.53 9.39 -9.23
CA ARG A 44 -1.07 10.77 -9.02
C ARG A 44 0.19 11.11 -9.81
N GLU A 45 1.10 10.14 -9.93
CA GLU A 45 2.45 10.32 -10.46
C GLU A 45 2.69 9.39 -11.66
N PRO A 46 2.00 9.63 -12.80
CA PRO A 46 2.04 8.73 -13.95
C PRO A 46 3.42 8.67 -14.64
N GLN A 47 4.34 9.56 -14.29
CA GLN A 47 5.71 9.58 -14.79
C GLN A 47 6.59 8.47 -14.17
N LYS A 48 6.22 7.94 -13.01
CA LYS A 48 7.00 6.91 -12.31
C LYS A 48 6.65 5.53 -12.83
N THR A 49 7.67 4.70 -12.99
CA THR A 49 7.50 3.29 -13.30
C THR A 49 6.90 2.54 -12.11
N LYS A 50 6.32 1.36 -12.36
CA LYS A 50 5.71 0.55 -11.29
C LYS A 50 6.76 0.17 -10.24
N GLU A 51 7.95 -0.19 -10.70
CA GLU A 51 9.10 -0.60 -9.88
C GLU A 51 9.56 0.55 -8.98
N GLU A 52 9.62 1.78 -9.49
CA GLU A 52 9.97 2.96 -8.69
C GLU A 52 8.93 3.23 -7.60
N VAL A 53 7.64 3.12 -7.91
CA VAL A 53 6.59 3.31 -6.91
C VAL A 53 6.68 2.27 -5.78
N TYR A 54 6.97 1.01 -6.12
CA TYR A 54 7.19 -0.03 -5.11
C TYR A 54 8.42 0.24 -4.25
N ARG A 55 9.53 0.73 -4.84
CA ARG A 55 10.73 1.11 -4.08
C ARG A 55 10.43 2.23 -3.08
N LEU A 56 9.73 3.27 -3.52
CA LEU A 56 9.33 4.40 -2.67
C LEU A 56 8.38 3.97 -1.55
N TYR A 57 7.45 3.06 -1.83
CA TYR A 57 6.58 2.50 -0.79
C TYR A 57 7.40 1.77 0.28
N ALA A 58 8.36 0.93 -0.13
CA ALA A 58 9.21 0.20 0.79
C ALA A 58 10.12 1.12 1.61
N GLU A 59 10.67 2.17 0.99
CA GLU A 59 11.44 3.21 1.66
C GLU A 59 10.61 3.91 2.74
N LYS A 60 9.40 4.37 2.39
CA LYS A 60 8.48 4.96 3.35
C LYS A 60 8.14 4.02 4.51
N GLN A 61 7.88 2.74 4.25
CA GLN A 61 7.63 1.77 5.33
C GLN A 61 8.86 1.61 6.25
N ARG A 62 10.08 1.70 5.70
CA ARG A 62 11.32 1.62 6.50
C ARG A 62 11.50 2.87 7.37
N ASP A 63 11.15 4.04 6.84
CA ASP A 63 11.20 5.30 7.59
C ASP A 63 10.13 5.36 8.68
N ASP A 64 8.90 4.98 8.36
CA ASP A 64 7.81 4.86 9.34
C ASP A 64 8.23 3.89 10.46
N ALA A 65 8.81 2.74 10.11
CA ALA A 65 9.32 1.78 11.09
C ALA A 65 10.49 2.32 11.92
N ARG A 66 11.37 3.16 11.34
CA ARG A 66 12.48 3.81 12.05
C ARG A 66 11.96 4.76 13.13
N ILE A 67 10.92 5.53 12.82
CA ILE A 67 10.29 6.47 13.74
C ILE A 67 9.52 5.73 14.85
N LEU A 68 8.77 4.69 14.47
CA LEU A 68 7.91 3.94 15.40
C LEU A 68 8.69 2.99 16.32
N TYR A 69 9.82 2.46 15.86
CA TYR A 69 10.61 1.46 16.59
C TYR A 69 12.10 1.85 16.68
N PRO A 70 12.43 2.99 17.30
CA PRO A 70 13.80 3.50 17.33
C PRO A 70 14.76 2.61 18.12
N SER A 71 14.28 1.86 19.11
CA SER A 71 15.11 0.94 19.92
C SER A 71 15.49 -0.36 19.21
N PHE A 72 14.79 -0.72 18.13
CA PHE A 72 14.97 -2.01 17.44
C PHE A 72 16.10 -1.97 16.41
N ARG A 73 16.46 -0.78 15.92
CA ARG A 73 17.58 -0.58 15.01
C ARG A 73 18.67 0.17 15.75
N LYS A 74 19.75 -0.52 16.12
CA LYS A 74 20.97 0.07 16.68
C LYS A 74 21.78 0.76 15.57
N ASP A 75 21.13 1.65 14.81
CA ASP A 75 21.78 2.39 13.72
C ASP A 75 22.67 3.53 14.29
N ASP A 76 22.51 3.85 15.59
CA ASP A 76 23.38 4.73 16.36
C ASP A 76 24.55 3.95 17.00
N LYS A 77 25.51 3.52 16.18
CA LYS A 77 26.86 3.13 16.63
C LYS A 77 27.92 3.53 15.62
#